data_AF-A0A3A0DS63-F1
#
_entry.id   AF-A0A3A0DS63-F1
#
_cell.length_a   1.000
_cell.length_b   1.000
_cell.length_c   1.000
_cell.angle_alpha   90.00
_cell.angle_beta   90.00
_cell.angle_gamma   90.00
#
_symmetry.space_group_name_H-M   'P 1'
#
loop_
_entity.id
_entity.type
_entity.pdbx_description
1 polymer ?
#
loop_
_entity_poly.entity_id
_entity_poly.type
_entity_poly.pdbx_seq_one_letter_code
_entity_poly.pdbx_strand_id
1 'polypeptide(L)'
;MLHANDGRIAVGIGMAFLFRLIGFLNHEKLWWPLGGIIVFTVVLWRHRDPQSASILLGGSALAFVGPYFFRQAVIRRYGKTKAALVFGAAVLAVLVLATRLFGDGPSGELSFGVYSAFCVGVLFWSASDPMFEMMRWLAFPTEWGRLPDEIHLFDRRRLAWPSRRNAVDCCLFRFRFDDKWSYGIVGPLTFALFDQDFDGKSPEEIYAAYAEWYDRAGVGKLIEKTIDREVERQIEKFG
;
A
#
# COMPACT_ATOMS: atom_id res chain seq x y z
N MET A 1 11.95 28.53 -33.16
CA MET A 1 12.73 28.05 -31.99
C MET A 1 11.85 28.03 -30.71
N LEU A 2 10.61 27.51 -30.78
CA LEU A 2 9.62 27.58 -29.69
C LEU A 2 8.74 26.32 -29.57
N HIS A 3 9.31 25.11 -29.73
CA HIS A 3 8.53 23.86 -29.60
C HIS A 3 9.15 22.75 -28.74
N ALA A 4 10.20 23.03 -27.99
CA ALA A 4 10.86 22.02 -27.16
C ALA A 4 10.38 21.93 -25.70
N ASN A 5 9.50 22.85 -25.24
CA ASN A 5 9.16 22.96 -23.81
C ASN A 5 7.78 22.37 -23.43
N ASP A 6 6.90 22.09 -24.41
CA ASP A 6 5.53 21.62 -24.13
C ASP A 6 5.49 20.18 -23.61
N GLY A 7 6.48 19.35 -23.95
CA GLY A 7 6.55 17.95 -23.52
C GLY A 7 6.79 17.77 -22.02
N ARG A 8 7.49 18.70 -21.36
CA ARG A 8 7.79 18.59 -19.92
C ARG A 8 6.61 18.96 -19.04
N ILE A 9 5.79 19.91 -19.50
CA ILE A 9 4.57 20.34 -18.80
C ILE A 9 3.49 19.25 -18.91
N ALA A 10 3.36 18.62 -20.08
CA ALA A 10 2.44 17.49 -20.28
C ALA A 10 2.74 16.29 -19.37
N VAL A 11 4.03 15.96 -19.17
CA VAL A 11 4.46 14.87 -18.28
C VAL A 11 4.16 15.19 -16.81
N GLY A 12 4.38 16.44 -16.38
CA GLY A 12 4.07 16.88 -15.01
C GLY A 12 2.57 16.84 -14.69
N ILE A 13 1.73 17.29 -15.62
CA ILE A 13 0.27 17.24 -15.50
C ILE A 13 -0.23 15.78 -15.51
N GLY A 14 0.34 14.94 -16.37
CA GLY A 14 0.02 13.51 -16.44
C GLY A 14 0.35 12.77 -15.13
N MET A 15 1.50 13.04 -14.51
CA MET A 15 1.86 12.44 -13.23
C MET A 15 0.98 12.93 -12.07
N ALA A 16 0.68 14.22 -12.00
CA ALA A 16 -0.20 14.76 -10.97
C ALA A 16 -1.63 14.20 -11.06
N PHE A 17 -2.12 13.97 -12.29
CA PHE A 17 -3.40 13.31 -12.55
C PHE A 17 -3.35 11.83 -12.14
N LEU A 18 -2.25 11.12 -12.45
CA LEU A 18 -2.04 9.73 -12.05
C LEU A 18 -2.03 9.57 -10.52
N PHE A 19 -1.35 10.46 -9.78
CA PHE A 19 -1.33 10.43 -8.32
C PHE A 19 -2.70 10.73 -7.69
N ARG A 20 -3.45 11.69 -8.24
CA ARG A 20 -4.83 11.95 -7.81
C ARG A 20 -5.77 10.77 -8.14
N LEU A 21 -5.58 10.13 -9.29
CA LEU A 21 -6.34 8.97 -9.70
C LEU A 21 -6.04 7.77 -8.79
N ILE A 22 -4.78 7.54 -8.42
CA ILE A 22 -4.38 6.49 -7.46
C ILE A 22 -5.00 6.74 -6.07
N GLY A 23 -5.00 8.00 -5.60
CA GLY A 23 -5.66 8.36 -4.34
C GLY A 23 -7.18 8.16 -4.38
N PHE A 24 -7.81 8.46 -5.52
CA PHE A 24 -9.25 8.27 -5.74
C PHE A 24 -9.66 6.80 -5.86
N LEU A 25 -8.84 5.97 -6.53
CA LEU A 25 -9.06 4.54 -6.72
C LEU A 25 -8.89 3.71 -5.44
N ASN A 26 -8.29 4.28 -4.39
CA ASN A 26 -8.06 3.60 -3.12
C ASN A 26 -9.35 3.39 -2.30
N HIS A 27 -10.46 4.04 -2.68
CA HIS A 27 -11.70 4.06 -1.90
C HIS A 27 -12.71 2.95 -2.24
N GLU A 28 -12.58 2.28 -3.38
CA GLU A 28 -13.46 1.16 -3.76
C GLU A 28 -12.68 -0.05 -4.28
N LYS A 29 -12.82 -1.19 -3.58
CA LYS A 29 -12.13 -2.48 -3.84
C LYS A 29 -12.42 -3.11 -5.23
N LEU A 30 -13.22 -2.48 -6.10
CA LEU A 30 -13.71 -3.08 -7.36
C LEU A 30 -12.99 -2.58 -8.63
N TRP A 31 -12.27 -1.46 -8.59
CA TRP A 31 -11.66 -0.87 -9.79
C TRP A 31 -10.25 -1.43 -10.13
N TRP A 32 -9.63 -2.17 -9.20
CA TRP A 32 -8.33 -2.84 -9.37
C TRP A 32 -8.25 -3.78 -10.59
N PRO A 33 -9.21 -4.70 -10.83
CA PRO A 33 -9.20 -5.52 -12.04
C PRO A 33 -9.40 -4.67 -13.30
N LEU A 34 -10.19 -3.60 -13.25
CA LEU A 34 -10.47 -2.75 -14.41
C LEU A 34 -9.25 -1.92 -14.84
N GLY A 35 -8.49 -1.38 -13.90
CA GLY A 35 -7.23 -0.68 -14.20
C GLY A 35 -6.19 -1.60 -14.84
N GLY A 36 -6.07 -2.82 -14.33
CA GLY A 36 -5.28 -3.88 -14.94
C GLY A 36 -5.73 -4.19 -16.37
N ILE A 37 -7.05 -4.37 -16.58
CA ILE A 37 -7.65 -4.66 -17.90
C ILE A 37 -7.42 -3.51 -18.90
N ILE A 38 -7.48 -2.24 -18.47
CA ILE A 38 -7.26 -1.10 -19.38
C ILE A 38 -5.80 -1.02 -19.81
N VAL A 39 -4.85 -1.10 -18.86
CA VAL A 39 -3.41 -1.14 -19.19
C VAL A 39 -3.11 -2.34 -20.08
N PHE A 40 -3.70 -3.49 -19.75
CA PHE A 40 -3.63 -4.73 -20.53
C PHE A 40 -4.12 -4.55 -21.96
N THR A 41 -5.29 -3.92 -22.13
CA THR A 41 -5.89 -3.67 -23.45
C THR A 41 -5.06 -2.69 -24.27
N VAL A 42 -4.49 -1.64 -23.65
CA VAL A 42 -3.63 -0.66 -24.33
C VAL A 42 -2.30 -1.28 -24.77
N VAL A 43 -1.71 -2.14 -23.93
CA VAL A 43 -0.47 -2.86 -24.26
C VAL A 43 -0.70 -3.85 -25.41
N LEU A 44 -1.80 -4.61 -25.37
CA LEU A 44 -2.19 -5.53 -26.45
C LEU A 44 -2.54 -4.78 -27.74
N TRP A 45 -3.19 -3.62 -27.66
CA TRP A 45 -3.54 -2.81 -28.83
C TRP A 45 -2.30 -2.20 -29.51
N ARG A 46 -1.28 -1.84 -28.73
CA ARG A 46 -0.07 -1.19 -29.24
C ARG A 46 0.94 -2.17 -29.86
N HIS A 47 0.97 -3.43 -29.44
CA HIS A 47 1.83 -4.46 -30.03
C HIS A 47 1.02 -5.42 -30.91
N ARG A 48 1.13 -5.24 -32.23
CA ARG A 48 0.47 -6.08 -33.24
C ARG A 48 1.04 -7.51 -33.35
N ASP A 49 2.22 -7.75 -32.79
CA ASP A 49 2.88 -9.06 -32.84
C ASP A 49 2.52 -9.91 -31.60
N PRO A 50 1.85 -11.07 -31.78
CA PRO A 50 1.41 -11.94 -30.68
C PRO A 50 2.56 -12.50 -29.82
N GLN A 51 3.79 -12.61 -30.35
CA GLN A 51 4.93 -13.06 -29.54
C GLN A 51 5.35 -12.00 -28.52
N SER A 52 5.36 -10.73 -28.92
CA SER A 52 5.68 -9.60 -28.03
C SER A 52 4.61 -9.44 -26.93
N ALA A 53 3.33 -9.64 -27.28
CA ALA A 53 2.22 -9.58 -26.35
C ALA A 53 2.29 -10.65 -25.25
N SER A 54 2.63 -11.90 -25.60
CA SER A 54 2.72 -13.01 -24.64
C SER A 54 3.89 -12.88 -23.66
N ILE A 55 5.02 -12.33 -24.12
CA ILE A 55 6.19 -12.06 -23.27
C ILE A 55 5.90 -10.89 -22.30
N LEU A 56 5.23 -9.83 -22.76
CA LEU A 56 4.76 -8.73 -21.89
C LEU A 56 3.74 -9.22 -20.87
N LEU A 57 2.86 -10.14 -21.27
CA LEU A 57 1.89 -10.83 -20.40
C LEU A 57 2.58 -11.63 -19.28
N GLY A 58 3.54 -12.48 -19.65
CA GLY A 58 4.32 -13.27 -18.70
C GLY A 58 5.12 -12.38 -17.75
N GLY A 59 5.76 -11.32 -18.27
CA GLY A 59 6.48 -10.34 -17.48
C GLY A 59 5.59 -9.57 -16.51
N SER A 60 4.39 -9.17 -16.94
CA SER A 60 3.41 -8.47 -16.10
C SER A 60 2.83 -9.39 -15.02
N ALA A 61 2.53 -10.65 -15.36
CA ALA A 61 2.06 -11.64 -14.39
C ALA A 61 3.13 -11.96 -13.33
N LEU A 62 4.39 -12.12 -13.72
CA LEU A 62 5.51 -12.28 -12.78
C LEU A 62 5.73 -11.02 -11.93
N ALA A 63 5.56 -9.83 -12.49
CA ALA A 63 5.64 -8.58 -11.76
C ALA A 63 4.50 -8.39 -10.74
N PHE A 64 3.36 -9.06 -10.92
CA PHE A 64 2.26 -9.07 -9.95
C PHE A 64 2.37 -10.20 -8.92
N VAL A 65 2.77 -11.41 -9.34
CA VAL A 65 2.84 -12.60 -8.48
C VAL A 65 4.14 -12.63 -7.67
N GLY A 66 5.24 -12.16 -8.23
CA GLY A 66 6.57 -12.11 -7.59
C GLY A 66 6.56 -11.32 -6.27
N PRO A 67 6.03 -10.09 -6.23
CA PRO A 67 5.91 -9.31 -4.99
C PRO A 67 5.08 -10.01 -3.90
N TYR A 68 4.10 -10.85 -4.25
CA TYR A 68 3.30 -11.59 -3.26
C TYR A 68 4.09 -12.69 -2.53
N PHE A 69 4.87 -13.50 -3.26
CA PHE A 69 5.74 -14.50 -2.62
C PHE A 69 6.89 -13.84 -1.86
N PHE A 70 7.41 -12.74 -2.41
CA PHE A 70 8.44 -11.94 -1.78
C PHE A 70 7.97 -11.31 -0.46
N ARG A 71 6.72 -10.85 -0.39
CA ARG A 71 6.06 -10.37 0.85
C ARG A 71 6.11 -11.41 1.98
N GLN A 72 5.79 -12.68 1.70
CA GLN A 72 5.81 -13.74 2.71
C GLN A 72 7.22 -13.98 3.29
N ALA A 73 8.25 -13.79 2.46
CA ALA A 73 9.65 -13.90 2.89
C ALA A 73 10.12 -12.67 3.69
N VAL A 74 9.73 -11.45 3.27
CA VAL A 74 10.15 -10.19 3.89
C VAL A 74 9.50 -9.97 5.27
N ILE A 75 8.20 -10.23 5.41
CA ILE A 75 7.48 -10.03 6.68
C ILE A 75 8.08 -10.90 7.81
N ARG A 76 8.58 -12.09 7.49
CA ARG A 76 9.21 -12.98 8.49
C ARG A 76 10.57 -12.49 9.00
N ARG A 77 11.26 -11.57 8.30
CA ARG A 77 12.66 -11.19 8.58
C ARG A 77 12.98 -9.72 8.34
N TYR A 78 12.01 -8.81 8.50
CA TYR A 78 12.10 -7.40 8.09
C TYR A 78 13.40 -6.69 8.50
N GLY A 79 13.89 -6.93 9.74
CA GLY A 79 15.16 -6.37 10.22
C GLY A 79 16.42 -6.88 9.50
N LYS A 80 16.44 -8.14 9.02
CA LYS A 80 17.60 -8.74 8.33
C LYS A 80 17.54 -8.60 6.81
N THR A 81 16.36 -8.36 6.22
CA THR A 81 16.16 -8.33 4.77
C THR A 81 16.25 -6.94 4.15
N LYS A 82 16.30 -5.86 4.95
CA LYS A 82 16.39 -4.48 4.43
C LYS A 82 17.58 -4.28 3.47
N ALA A 83 18.76 -4.78 3.82
CA ALA A 83 19.94 -4.67 2.95
C ALA A 83 19.79 -5.47 1.65
N ALA A 84 19.24 -6.68 1.73
CA ALA A 84 18.99 -7.52 0.55
C ALA A 84 17.91 -6.93 -0.37
N LEU A 85 16.89 -6.28 0.20
CA LEU A 85 15.86 -5.53 -0.52
C LEU A 85 16.45 -4.36 -1.31
N VAL A 86 17.24 -3.51 -0.63
CA VAL A 86 17.90 -2.35 -1.25
C VAL A 86 18.87 -2.82 -2.34
N PHE A 87 19.63 -3.87 -2.07
CA PHE A 87 20.54 -4.47 -3.04
C PHE A 87 19.78 -5.03 -4.26
N GLY A 88 18.70 -5.79 -4.04
CA GLY A 88 17.86 -6.33 -5.12
C GLY A 88 17.25 -5.23 -5.99
N ALA A 89 16.74 -4.16 -5.38
CA ALA A 89 16.22 -3.00 -6.11
C ALA A 89 17.32 -2.27 -6.90
N ALA A 90 18.53 -2.13 -6.32
CA ALA A 90 19.67 -1.51 -7.00
C ALA A 90 20.15 -2.36 -8.19
N VAL A 91 20.24 -3.68 -8.04
CA VAL A 91 20.58 -4.61 -9.14
C VAL A 91 19.54 -4.52 -10.25
N LEU A 92 18.24 -4.50 -9.89
CA LEU A 92 17.16 -4.37 -10.86
C LEU A 92 17.25 -3.03 -11.62
N ALA A 93 17.52 -1.94 -10.91
CA ALA A 93 17.71 -0.61 -11.51
C ALA A 93 18.93 -0.57 -12.45
N VAL A 94 20.05 -1.20 -12.06
CA VAL A 94 21.26 -1.30 -12.91
C VAL A 94 20.99 -2.13 -14.16
N LEU A 95 20.29 -3.27 -14.03
CA LEU A 95 19.90 -4.10 -15.18
C LEU A 95 19.01 -3.33 -16.14
N VAL A 96 18.08 -2.53 -15.62
CA VAL A 96 17.21 -1.67 -16.44
C VAL A 96 18.00 -0.56 -17.11
N LEU A 97 18.92 0.08 -16.40
CA LEU A 97 19.82 1.06 -17.00
C LEU A 97 20.67 0.45 -18.11
N ALA A 98 21.22 -0.75 -17.89
CA ALA A 98 22.02 -1.47 -18.87
C ALA A 98 21.19 -1.85 -20.10
N THR A 99 19.99 -2.40 -19.91
CA THR A 99 19.09 -2.72 -21.04
C THR A 99 18.66 -1.47 -21.82
N ARG A 100 18.59 -0.31 -21.16
CA ARG A 100 18.27 0.97 -21.82
C ARG A 100 19.47 1.61 -22.52
N LEU A 101 20.69 1.41 -22.02
CA LEU A 101 21.91 1.97 -22.60
C LEU A 101 22.48 1.11 -23.74
N PHE A 102 22.23 -0.20 -23.71
CA PHE A 102 22.84 -1.16 -24.65
C PHE A 102 21.81 -1.93 -25.48
N GLY A 103 20.51 -1.76 -25.22
CA GLY A 103 19.44 -2.47 -25.91
C GLY A 103 18.75 -1.61 -26.97
N ASP A 104 19.33 -1.52 -28.17
CA ASP A 104 18.63 -1.01 -29.35
C ASP A 104 17.74 -2.12 -29.91
N GLY A 105 16.63 -2.43 -29.23
CA GLY A 105 15.72 -3.49 -29.66
C GLY A 105 14.57 -3.81 -28.72
N PRO A 106 13.69 -4.74 -29.10
CA PRO A 106 12.50 -5.14 -28.33
C PRO A 106 12.79 -5.66 -26.92
N SER A 107 14.05 -6.05 -26.63
CA SER A 107 14.52 -6.43 -25.29
C SER A 107 14.56 -5.26 -24.30
N GLY A 108 14.83 -4.03 -24.77
CA GLY A 108 14.85 -2.82 -23.93
C GLY A 108 13.44 -2.42 -23.47
N GLU A 109 12.45 -2.51 -24.36
CA GLU A 109 11.05 -2.21 -24.05
C GLU A 109 10.47 -3.20 -23.02
N LEU A 110 10.76 -4.49 -23.17
CA LEU A 110 10.34 -5.52 -22.22
C LEU A 110 10.94 -5.28 -20.84
N SER A 111 12.24 -4.98 -20.77
CA SER A 111 12.96 -4.76 -19.51
C SER A 111 12.40 -3.55 -18.75
N PHE A 112 12.07 -2.47 -19.47
CA PHE A 112 11.41 -1.31 -18.89
C PHE A 112 9.99 -1.61 -18.39
N GLY A 113 9.22 -2.40 -19.15
CA GLY A 113 7.88 -2.83 -18.76
C GLY A 113 7.87 -3.66 -17.47
N VAL A 114 8.75 -4.66 -17.39
CA VAL A 114 8.90 -5.53 -16.20
C VAL A 114 9.32 -4.71 -14.98
N TYR A 115 10.28 -3.80 -15.13
CA TYR A 115 10.72 -2.93 -14.04
C TYR A 115 9.62 -2.01 -13.56
N SER A 116 8.93 -1.34 -14.48
CA SER A 116 7.86 -0.41 -14.13
C SER A 116 6.73 -1.13 -13.41
N ALA A 117 6.33 -2.32 -13.89
CA ALA A 117 5.33 -3.15 -13.24
C ALA A 117 5.79 -3.61 -11.85
N PHE A 118 7.06 -3.99 -11.69
CA PHE A 118 7.62 -4.35 -10.38
C PHE A 118 7.61 -3.16 -9.41
N CYS A 119 8.07 -1.97 -9.85
CA CYS A 119 8.07 -0.76 -9.04
C CYS A 119 6.65 -0.36 -8.62
N VAL A 120 5.69 -0.39 -9.54
CA VAL A 120 4.28 -0.12 -9.24
C VAL A 120 3.73 -1.17 -8.27
N GLY A 121 4.03 -2.45 -8.47
CA GLY A 121 3.64 -3.53 -7.57
C GLY A 121 4.18 -3.35 -6.15
N VAL A 122 5.45 -2.96 -6.01
CA VAL A 122 6.09 -2.68 -4.71
C VAL A 122 5.50 -1.43 -4.05
N LEU A 123 5.31 -0.34 -4.80
CA LEU A 123 4.69 0.88 -4.29
C LEU A 123 3.27 0.62 -3.81
N PHE A 124 2.49 -0.09 -4.62
CA PHE A 124 1.12 -0.45 -4.29
C PHE A 124 1.03 -1.37 -3.07
N TRP A 125 1.95 -2.34 -2.97
CA TRP A 125 2.08 -3.17 -1.77
C TRP A 125 2.38 -2.32 -0.53
N SER A 126 3.34 -1.39 -0.63
CA SER A 126 3.69 -0.53 0.51
C SER A 126 2.54 0.38 0.96
N ALA A 127 1.66 0.77 0.02
CA ALA A 127 0.52 1.63 0.31
C ALA A 127 -0.68 0.87 0.93
N SER A 128 -0.76 -0.45 0.78
CA SER A 128 -1.94 -1.24 1.15
C SER A 128 -1.72 -2.20 2.31
N ASP A 129 -0.47 -2.39 2.78
CA ASP A 129 -0.19 -3.30 3.90
C ASP A 129 -0.48 -2.61 5.25
N PRO A 130 -1.32 -3.20 6.12
CA PRO A 130 -1.60 -2.67 7.45
C PRO A 130 -0.34 -2.49 8.30
N MET A 131 0.72 -3.27 8.06
CA MET A 131 1.99 -3.09 8.77
C MET A 131 2.65 -1.75 8.42
N PHE A 132 2.59 -1.31 7.16
CA PHE A 132 3.10 0.00 6.75
C PHE A 132 2.27 1.14 7.31
N GLU A 133 0.96 0.96 7.40
CA GLU A 133 0.07 1.92 8.07
C GLU A 133 0.45 2.09 9.54
N MET A 134 0.64 0.98 10.27
CA MET A 134 1.08 1.01 11.67
C MET A 134 2.47 1.67 11.80
N MET A 135 3.45 1.25 10.98
CA MET A 135 4.80 1.83 11.02
C MET A 135 4.79 3.33 10.72
N ARG A 136 3.98 3.78 9.75
CA ARG A 136 3.83 5.20 9.41
C ARG A 136 3.21 5.98 10.56
N TRP A 137 2.20 5.40 11.22
CA TRP A 137 1.56 6.00 12.38
C TRP A 137 2.57 6.14 13.54
N LEU A 138 3.31 5.07 13.86
CA LEU A 138 4.35 5.09 14.90
C LEU A 138 5.46 6.10 14.62
N ALA A 139 5.87 6.23 13.35
CA ALA A 139 6.89 7.19 12.94
C ALA A 139 6.43 8.65 12.97
N PHE A 140 5.13 8.92 13.18
CA PHE A 140 4.62 10.28 13.19
C PHE A 140 5.14 11.05 14.43
N PRO A 141 5.55 12.34 14.30
CA PRO A 141 6.22 13.06 15.38
C PRO A 141 5.42 13.23 16.67
N THR A 142 4.08 13.25 16.59
CA THR A 142 3.22 13.36 17.79
C THR A 142 2.98 12.03 18.48
N GLU A 143 3.37 10.91 17.87
CA GLU A 143 3.27 9.57 18.45
C GLU A 143 4.63 9.19 19.04
N TRP A 144 5.43 8.41 18.32
CA TRP A 144 6.77 8.03 18.77
C TRP A 144 7.91 8.74 18.03
N GLY A 145 7.65 9.24 16.81
CA GLY A 145 8.63 9.99 16.01
C GLY A 145 9.75 9.15 15.38
N ARG A 146 9.72 7.81 15.51
CA ARG A 146 10.62 6.89 14.81
C ARG A 146 9.96 5.53 14.55
N LEU A 147 10.55 4.76 13.63
CA LEU A 147 10.12 3.38 13.37
C LEU A 147 10.48 2.46 14.54
N PRO A 148 9.65 1.42 14.82
CA PRO A 148 9.95 0.42 15.83
C PRO A 148 11.18 -0.41 15.44
N ASP A 149 11.86 -0.92 16.46
CA ASP A 149 13.03 -1.80 16.29
C ASP A 149 12.59 -3.13 15.68
N GLU A 150 11.43 -3.63 16.12
CA GLU A 150 10.78 -4.84 15.61
C GLU A 150 9.26 -4.64 15.56
N ILE A 151 8.60 -5.26 14.56
CA ILE A 151 7.15 -5.31 14.43
C ILE A 151 6.72 -6.64 13.84
N HIS A 152 5.68 -7.24 14.41
CA HIS A 152 5.12 -8.52 14.01
C HIS A 152 3.60 -8.44 13.97
N LEU A 153 2.99 -9.11 12.99
CA LEU A 153 1.55 -9.38 13.03
C LEU A 153 1.30 -10.41 14.14
N PHE A 154 0.59 -9.98 15.18
CA PHE A 154 0.25 -10.82 16.32
C PHE A 154 -1.08 -11.56 16.09
N ASP A 155 -2.08 -10.85 15.56
CA ASP A 155 -3.35 -11.46 15.19
C ASP A 155 -4.03 -10.70 14.03
N ARG A 156 -4.94 -11.39 13.31
CA ARG A 156 -5.77 -10.78 12.28
C ARG A 156 -7.17 -11.40 12.28
N ARG A 157 -8.18 -10.56 12.38
CA ARG A 157 -9.59 -10.98 12.39
C ARG A 157 -10.51 -9.94 11.80
N ARG A 158 -11.69 -10.38 11.40
CA ARG A 158 -12.77 -9.50 10.95
C ARG A 158 -13.78 -9.35 12.09
N LEU A 159 -13.94 -8.14 12.61
CA LEU A 159 -14.72 -7.88 13.82
C LEU A 159 -15.91 -6.96 13.54
N ALA A 160 -17.06 -7.25 14.15
CA ALA A 160 -18.15 -6.29 14.25
C ALA A 160 -17.70 -5.17 15.21
N TRP A 161 -17.70 -3.92 14.74
CA TRP A 161 -17.30 -2.77 15.56
C TRP A 161 -18.54 -1.97 15.96
N PRO A 162 -18.70 -1.55 17.22
CA PRO A 162 -19.93 -0.89 17.69
C PRO A 162 -20.36 0.31 16.82
N SER A 163 -19.40 1.11 16.36
CA SER A 163 -19.67 2.32 15.55
C SER A 163 -19.71 2.07 14.04
N ARG A 164 -19.69 0.81 13.58
CA ARG A 164 -19.64 0.47 12.15
C ARG A 164 -20.73 -0.55 11.85
N ARG A 165 -21.55 -0.27 10.84
CA ARG A 165 -22.60 -1.20 10.40
C ARG A 165 -22.06 -2.55 9.90
N ASN A 166 -20.85 -2.54 9.32
CA ASN A 166 -20.23 -3.71 8.73
C ASN A 166 -19.00 -4.14 9.53
N ALA A 167 -18.73 -5.43 9.57
CA ALA A 167 -17.53 -5.97 10.19
C ALA A 167 -16.26 -5.50 9.44
N VAL A 168 -15.29 -5.02 10.22
CA VAL A 168 -14.04 -4.40 9.75
C VAL A 168 -12.89 -5.39 9.88
N ASP A 169 -11.96 -5.38 8.93
CA ASP A 169 -10.72 -6.12 9.02
C ASP A 169 -9.79 -5.43 10.03
N CYS A 170 -9.43 -6.13 11.10
CA CYS A 170 -8.53 -5.64 12.14
C CYS A 170 -7.24 -6.47 12.15
N CYS A 171 -6.10 -5.79 12.16
CA CYS A 171 -4.77 -6.38 12.28
C CYS A 171 -4.13 -5.87 13.57
N LEU A 172 -3.81 -6.78 14.47
CA LEU A 172 -3.13 -6.49 15.73
C LEU A 172 -1.64 -6.76 15.55
N PHE A 173 -0.84 -5.75 15.81
CA PHE A 173 0.61 -5.77 15.71
C PHE A 173 1.23 -5.73 17.10
N ARG A 174 2.27 -6.55 17.30
CA ARG A 174 3.17 -6.46 18.44
C ARG A 174 4.47 -5.83 17.95
N PHE A 175 4.92 -4.75 18.58
CA PHE A 175 6.13 -4.03 18.17
C PHE A 175 6.98 -3.64 19.38
N ARG A 176 8.26 -3.34 19.14
CA ARG A 176 9.25 -3.07 20.20
C ARG A 176 9.95 -1.73 19.99
N PHE A 177 10.12 -1.00 21.09
CA PHE A 177 11.00 0.16 21.19
C PHE A 177 11.87 0.00 22.43
N ASP A 178 13.19 0.10 22.28
CA ASP A 178 14.14 0.15 23.40
C ASP A 178 13.87 -0.99 24.42
N ASP A 179 13.69 -2.20 23.89
CA ASP A 179 13.38 -3.45 24.62
C ASP A 179 11.99 -3.58 25.26
N LYS A 180 11.14 -2.56 25.16
CA LYS A 180 9.75 -2.63 25.60
C LYS A 180 8.83 -3.08 24.46
N TRP A 181 8.11 -4.18 24.67
CA TRP A 181 7.05 -4.62 23.76
C TRP A 181 5.77 -3.81 24.01
N SER A 182 5.05 -3.53 22.92
CA SER A 182 3.76 -2.84 22.93
C SER A 182 2.91 -3.36 21.78
N TYR A 183 1.63 -2.99 21.79
CA TYR A 183 0.66 -3.46 20.82
C TYR A 183 -0.02 -2.29 20.12
N GLY A 184 -0.40 -2.49 18.87
CA GLY A 184 -1.16 -1.51 18.09
C GLY A 184 -2.07 -2.19 17.11
N ILE A 185 -3.17 -1.53 16.76
CA ILE A 185 -4.20 -2.07 15.89
C ILE A 185 -4.32 -1.19 14.65
N VAL A 186 -4.44 -1.84 13.51
CA VAL A 186 -4.90 -1.23 12.25
C VAL A 186 -6.26 -1.82 11.92
N GLY A 187 -7.27 -0.96 11.74
CA GLY A 187 -8.65 -1.37 11.55
C GLY A 187 -9.59 -0.17 11.39
N PRO A 188 -10.58 0.04 12.29
CA PRO A 188 -11.49 1.20 12.20
C PRO A 188 -10.77 2.56 12.29
N LEU A 189 -9.72 2.60 13.11
CA LEU A 189 -8.74 3.67 13.27
C LEU A 189 -7.42 2.97 13.60
N THR A 190 -6.30 3.54 13.14
CA THR A 190 -4.96 3.05 13.51
C THR A 190 -4.50 3.70 14.80
N PHE A 191 -4.09 2.89 15.78
CA PHE A 191 -3.68 3.37 17.09
C PHE A 191 -2.77 2.37 17.81
N ALA A 192 -1.91 2.87 18.70
CA ALA A 192 -1.04 2.07 19.56
C ALA A 192 -1.40 2.24 21.04
N LEU A 193 -1.40 1.13 21.78
CA LEU A 193 -1.71 1.08 23.20
C LEU A 193 -0.41 1.12 24.03
N PHE A 194 0.24 2.29 24.12
CA PHE A 194 1.54 2.42 24.80
C PHE A 194 1.47 2.36 26.34
N ASP A 195 0.34 2.76 26.91
CA ASP A 195 0.19 2.97 28.36
C ASP A 195 -0.27 1.73 29.12
N GLN A 196 -0.45 0.60 28.44
CA GLN A 196 -0.98 -0.63 29.02
C GLN A 196 -0.03 -1.80 28.78
N ASP A 197 0.16 -2.61 29.81
CA ASP A 197 0.89 -3.87 29.71
C ASP A 197 -0.06 -4.98 29.28
N PHE A 198 0.24 -5.57 28.13
CA PHE A 198 -0.52 -6.68 27.55
C PHE A 198 0.34 -7.95 27.43
N ASP A 199 1.48 -8.02 28.10
CA ASP A 199 2.25 -9.26 28.11
C ASP A 199 1.42 -10.39 28.74
N GLY A 200 1.30 -11.49 28.00
CA GLY A 200 0.48 -12.65 28.37
C GLY A 200 -1.02 -12.51 28.12
N LYS A 201 -1.50 -11.37 27.61
CA LYS A 201 -2.92 -11.17 27.28
C LYS A 201 -3.29 -11.83 25.96
N SER A 202 -4.53 -12.32 25.88
CA SER A 202 -5.05 -12.87 24.63
C SER A 202 -5.33 -11.75 23.61
N PRO A 203 -5.31 -12.05 22.30
CA PRO A 203 -5.72 -11.08 21.30
C PRO A 203 -7.11 -10.47 21.57
N GLU A 204 -8.06 -11.28 22.07
CA GLU A 204 -9.41 -10.84 22.44
C GLU A 204 -9.39 -9.74 23.50
N GLU A 205 -8.59 -9.91 24.56
CA GLU A 205 -8.45 -8.92 25.64
C GLU A 205 -7.88 -7.60 25.10
N ILE A 206 -6.90 -7.68 24.20
CA ILE A 206 -6.27 -6.50 23.59
C ILE A 206 -7.27 -5.77 22.66
N TYR A 207 -8.04 -6.51 21.86
CA TYR A 207 -9.10 -5.92 21.04
C TYR A 207 -10.20 -5.27 21.89
N ALA A 208 -10.56 -5.88 23.02
CA ALA A 208 -11.54 -5.31 23.95
C ALA A 208 -11.03 -4.01 24.56
N ALA A 209 -9.78 -3.97 25.02
CA ALA A 209 -9.16 -2.75 25.55
C ALA A 209 -9.11 -1.63 24.51
N TYR A 210 -8.82 -1.96 23.25
CA TYR A 210 -8.87 -0.99 22.17
C TYR A 210 -10.27 -0.49 21.85
N ALA A 211 -11.27 -1.38 21.83
CA ALA A 211 -12.68 -1.00 21.62
C ALA A 211 -13.16 -0.06 22.73
N GLU A 212 -12.80 -0.34 23.98
CA GLU A 212 -13.11 0.54 25.11
C GLU A 212 -12.47 1.93 24.96
N TRP A 213 -11.19 1.98 24.58
CA TRP A 213 -10.52 3.25 24.30
C TRP A 213 -11.21 4.01 23.17
N TYR A 214 -11.52 3.32 22.07
CA TYR A 214 -12.14 3.90 20.88
C TYR A 214 -13.50 4.54 21.18
N ASP A 215 -14.31 3.85 21.99
CA ASP A 215 -15.62 4.34 22.42
C ASP A 215 -15.49 5.51 23.40
N ARG A 216 -14.57 5.42 24.37
CA ARG A 216 -14.30 6.48 25.36
C ARG A 216 -13.79 7.76 24.70
N ALA A 217 -12.92 7.62 23.70
CA ALA A 217 -12.42 8.75 22.90
C ALA A 217 -13.51 9.37 22.00
N GLY A 218 -14.70 8.75 21.90
CA GLY A 218 -15.80 9.26 21.11
C GLY A 218 -15.57 9.21 19.60
N VAL A 219 -14.56 8.46 19.15
CA VAL A 219 -14.15 8.38 17.73
C VAL A 219 -15.30 7.88 16.86
N GLY A 220 -16.04 6.89 17.34
CA GLY A 220 -17.21 6.36 16.63
C GLY A 220 -18.24 7.43 16.28
N LYS A 221 -18.58 8.29 17.25
CA LYS A 221 -19.56 9.38 17.06
C LYS A 221 -19.05 10.47 16.11
N LEU A 222 -17.75 10.75 16.13
CA LEU A 222 -17.12 11.72 15.22
C LEU A 222 -17.15 11.24 13.77
N ILE A 223 -16.87 9.95 13.55
CA ILE A 223 -16.89 9.34 12.22
C ILE A 223 -18.31 9.34 11.66
N GLU A 224 -19.31 8.89 12.44
CA GLU A 224 -20.71 8.86 12.02
C GLU A 224 -21.21 10.26 11.60
N LYS A 225 -21.00 11.27 12.45
CA LYS A 225 -21.36 12.65 12.16
C LYS A 225 -20.67 13.22 10.92
N THR A 226 -19.46 12.77 10.61
CA THR A 226 -18.72 13.22 9.42
C THR A 226 -19.29 12.60 8.16
N ILE A 227 -19.68 11.32 8.22
CA ILE A 227 -20.31 10.61 7.10
C ILE A 227 -21.67 11.25 6.79
N ASP A 228 -22.50 11.51 7.79
CA ASP A 228 -23.82 12.10 7.60
C ASP A 228 -23.73 13.46 6.89
N ARG A 229 -22.81 14.32 7.33
CA ARG A 229 -22.56 15.63 6.71
C ARG A 229 -22.11 15.53 5.25
N GLU A 230 -21.32 14.52 4.91
CA GLU A 230 -20.85 14.36 3.53
C GLU A 230 -21.95 13.80 2.62
N VAL A 231 -22.78 12.90 3.15
CA VAL A 231 -23.97 12.41 2.45
C VAL A 231 -24.95 13.56 2.17
N GLU A 232 -25.23 14.40 3.17
CA GLU A 232 -26.07 15.60 3.01
C GLU A 232 -25.55 16.52 1.90
N ARG A 233 -24.25 16.82 1.87
CA ARG A 233 -23.63 17.63 0.80
C ARG A 233 -23.76 17.00 -0.58
N GLN A 234 -23.65 15.69 -0.69
CA GLN A 234 -23.82 15.01 -1.97
C GLN A 234 -25.27 15.08 -2.43
N ILE A 235 -26.24 14.91 -1.53
CA ILE A 235 -27.65 15.06 -1.86
C ILE A 235 -27.94 16.49 -2.37
N GLU A 236 -27.45 17.53 -1.69
CA GLU A 236 -27.61 18.93 -2.13
C GLU A 236 -26.97 19.22 -3.50
N LYS A 237 -25.88 18.53 -3.84
CA LYS A 237 -25.17 18.74 -5.11
C LYS A 237 -25.89 18.09 -6.30
N PHE A 238 -26.71 17.06 -6.06
CA PHE A 238 -27.32 16.25 -7.10
C PHE A 238 -28.86 16.31 -7.14
N GLY A 239 -29.50 16.95 -6.16
CA GLY A 239 -30.94 17.24 -6.12
C GLY A 239 -31.25 18.67 -6.55
#